data_AF-A0A286A2D4-F1
#
_entry.id   AF-A0A286A2D4-F1
#
_cell.length_a   1.000
_cell.length_b   1.000
_cell.length_c   1.000
_cell.angle_alpha   90.00
_cell.angle_beta   90.00
_cell.angle_gamma   90.00
#
_symmetry.space_group_name_H-M   'P 1'
#
loop_
_entity.id
_entity.type
_entity.pdbx_description
1 polymer ?
#
loop_
_entity_poly.entity_id
_entity_poly.type
_entity_poly.pdbx_seq_one_letter_code
_entity_poly.pdbx_strand_id
1 'polypeptide(L)'
;MPYVYVKDSEGFVFKKKESEVVAGEKIISEKEYLKKSGLALYEKKFGHGGARENAGRKTKFASPLKFQIRVTKEEKEFLTIARNKKLNFATLMNLALKAD
;
A
#
# COMPACT_ATOMS: atom_id res chain seq x y z
N MET A 1 7.58 -13.39 -18.18
CA MET A 1 7.03 -13.69 -19.51
C MET A 1 6.30 -12.45 -20.02
N PRO A 2 6.49 -12.07 -21.29
CA PRO A 2 5.85 -10.88 -21.87
C PRO A 2 4.34 -11.09 -22.04
N TYR A 3 3.60 -9.99 -21.92
CA TYR A 3 2.16 -9.95 -22.20
C TYR A 3 1.94 -9.62 -23.67
N VAL A 4 0.93 -10.23 -24.27
CA VAL A 4 0.56 -10.05 -25.67
C VAL A 4 -0.92 -9.68 -25.75
N TYR A 5 -1.26 -8.86 -26.75
CA TYR A 5 -2.63 -8.45 -27.04
C TYR A 5 -3.18 -9.34 -28.15
N VAL A 6 -4.35 -9.92 -27.92
CA VAL A 6 -4.88 -10.96 -28.80
C VAL A 6 -6.35 -10.68 -29.11
N LYS A 7 -6.77 -11.01 -30.34
CA LYS A 7 -8.13 -10.89 -30.84
C LYS A 7 -8.68 -12.26 -31.23
N ASP A 8 -9.88 -12.57 -30.75
CA ASP A 8 -10.64 -13.78 -31.13
C ASP A 8 -11.32 -13.68 -32.50
N SER A 9 -11.76 -14.84 -33.00
CA SER A 9 -12.64 -14.97 -34.17
C SER A 9 -13.94 -14.16 -34.03
N GLU A 10 -14.49 -14.09 -32.82
CA GLU A 10 -15.70 -13.33 -32.47
C GLU A 10 -15.46 -11.82 -32.36
N GLY A 11 -14.20 -11.39 -32.36
CA GLY A 11 -13.84 -9.97 -32.32
C GLY A 11 -13.51 -9.42 -30.93
N PHE A 12 -13.64 -10.23 -29.88
CA PHE A 12 -13.19 -9.88 -28.53
C PHE A 12 -11.68 -9.73 -28.46
N VAL A 13 -11.23 -8.87 -27.55
CA VAL A 13 -9.81 -8.53 -27.41
C VAL A 13 -9.38 -8.56 -25.95
N PHE A 14 -8.28 -9.23 -25.65
CA PHE A 14 -7.79 -9.43 -24.28
C PHE A 14 -6.26 -9.36 -24.22
N LYS A 15 -5.77 -9.00 -23.03
CA LYS A 15 -4.35 -9.00 -22.69
C LYS A 15 -4.05 -10.25 -21.87
N LYS A 16 -3.16 -11.10 -22.35
CA LYS A 16 -2.77 -12.33 -21.65
C LYS A 16 -1.30 -12.67 -21.87
N LYS A 17 -0.80 -13.70 -21.18
CA LYS A 17 0.58 -14.12 -21.36
C LYS A 17 0.74 -14.82 -22.70
N GLU A 18 1.91 -14.73 -23.28
CA GLU A 18 2.26 -15.40 -24.54
C GLU A 18 2.05 -16.93 -24.48
N SER A 19 2.23 -17.53 -23.29
CA SER A 19 2.01 -18.96 -23.05
C SER A 19 0.53 -19.39 -23.00
N GLU A 20 -0.40 -18.44 -22.89
CA GLU A 20 -1.85 -18.67 -22.73
C GLU A 20 -2.63 -18.39 -24.03
N VAL A 21 -1.92 -18.16 -25.15
CA VAL A 21 -2.51 -17.92 -26.46
C VAL A 21 -3.00 -19.25 -27.05
N VAL A 22 -4.29 -19.29 -27.39
CA VAL A 22 -4.95 -20.48 -27.92
C VAL A 22 -4.89 -20.47 -29.45
N ALA A 23 -4.92 -21.65 -30.07
CA ALA A 23 -4.97 -21.77 -31.52
C ALA A 23 -6.31 -21.18 -32.05
N GLY A 24 -6.22 -20.13 -32.86
CA GLY A 24 -7.37 -19.43 -33.45
C GLY A 24 -7.39 -17.93 -33.15
N GLU A 25 -6.61 -17.50 -32.18
CA GLU A 25 -6.54 -16.11 -31.77
C GLU A 25 -5.38 -15.38 -32.46
N LYS A 26 -5.60 -14.13 -32.87
CA LYS A 26 -4.59 -13.34 -33.60
C LYS A 26 -3.95 -12.32 -32.68
N ILE A 27 -2.61 -12.33 -32.65
CA ILE A 27 -1.84 -11.29 -31.97
C ILE A 27 -2.03 -9.97 -32.73
N ILE A 28 -2.36 -8.92 -31.99
CA ILE A 28 -2.59 -7.58 -32.53
C ILE A 28 -1.69 -6.55 -31.83
N SER A 29 -1.63 -5.35 -32.41
CA SER A 29 -0.92 -4.22 -31.80
C SER A 29 -1.68 -3.65 -30.59
N GLU A 30 -0.94 -3.05 -29.66
CA GLU A 30 -1.51 -2.36 -28.49
C GLU A 30 -2.47 -1.22 -28.87
N LYS A 31 -2.17 -0.47 -29.94
CA LYS A 31 -3.04 0.59 -30.44
C LYS A 31 -4.40 0.04 -30.88
N GLU A 32 -4.39 -1.10 -31.56
CA GLU A 32 -5.61 -1.76 -32.00
C GLU A 32 -6.41 -2.32 -30.81
N TYR A 33 -5.71 -2.87 -29.82
CA TYR A 33 -6.30 -3.30 -28.55
C TYR A 33 -7.01 -2.15 -27.82
N LEU A 34 -6.35 -1.01 -27.63
CA LEU A 34 -6.90 0.15 -26.91
C LEU A 34 -8.14 0.72 -27.60
N LYS A 35 -8.18 0.69 -28.93
CA LYS A 35 -9.33 1.15 -29.72
C LYS A 35 -10.52 0.20 -29.60
N LYS A 36 -10.28 -1.12 -29.69
CA LYS A 36 -11.35 -2.14 -29.65
C LYS A 36 -11.87 -2.45 -28.26
N SER A 37 -11.00 -2.45 -27.26
CA SER A 37 -11.38 -2.64 -25.84
C SER A 37 -12.21 -1.49 -25.28
N GLY A 38 -12.24 -0.34 -25.98
CA GLY A 38 -12.93 0.86 -25.52
C GLY A 38 -12.18 1.62 -24.42
N LEU A 39 -11.00 1.16 -23.99
CA LEU A 39 -10.18 1.79 -22.95
C LEU A 39 -9.79 3.23 -23.32
N ALA A 40 -9.41 3.49 -24.57
CA ALA A 40 -9.07 4.84 -25.01
C ALA A 40 -10.25 5.82 -24.91
N LEU A 41 -11.48 5.31 -25.12
CA LEU A 41 -12.70 6.10 -25.04
C LEU A 41 -13.14 6.25 -23.57
N TYR A 42 -12.94 5.22 -22.77
CA TYR A 42 -13.19 5.23 -21.33
C TYR A 42 -12.30 6.23 -20.60
N GLU A 43 -10.99 6.22 -20.88
CA GLU A 43 -10.03 7.18 -20.31
C GLU A 43 -10.38 8.63 -20.67
N LYS A 44 -10.77 8.88 -21.94
CA LYS A 44 -11.19 10.21 -22.39
C LYS A 44 -12.50 10.68 -21.76
N LYS A 45 -13.47 9.77 -21.53
CA LYS A 45 -14.80 10.12 -20.98
C LYS A 45 -14.83 10.15 -19.44
N PHE A 46 -14.10 9.26 -18.79
CA PHE A 46 -14.14 9.04 -17.33
C PHE A 46 -12.84 9.44 -16.63
N GLY A 47 -11.94 10.17 -17.29
CA GLY A 47 -10.74 10.76 -16.68
C GLY A 47 -11.05 11.80 -15.59
N HIS A 48 -12.31 12.23 -15.46
CA HIS A 48 -12.78 13.10 -14.39
C HIS A 48 -13.70 12.33 -13.45
N GLY A 49 -13.28 12.13 -12.20
CA GLY A 49 -14.07 11.45 -11.16
C GLY A 49 -13.36 10.33 -10.41
N GLY A 50 -12.12 10.00 -10.77
CA GLY A 50 -11.28 9.07 -10.00
C GLY A 50 -10.99 9.58 -8.59
N ALA A 51 -10.66 8.65 -7.68
CA ALA A 51 -10.16 9.01 -6.36
C ALA A 51 -8.91 9.89 -6.52
N ARG A 52 -9.05 11.17 -6.17
CA ARG A 52 -7.95 12.13 -6.06
C ARG A 52 -6.94 11.62 -5.02
N GLU A 53 -5.69 12.10 -5.05
CA GLU A 53 -4.85 11.99 -3.85
C GLU A 53 -5.61 12.61 -2.67
N ASN A 54 -5.80 11.85 -1.60
CA ASN A 54 -6.65 12.17 -0.44
C ASN A 54 -8.17 12.07 -0.64
N ALA A 55 -8.67 11.56 -1.77
CA ALA A 55 -10.07 11.17 -1.90
C ALA A 55 -10.29 9.79 -1.27
N GLY A 56 -10.80 9.80 -0.05
CA GLY A 56 -11.06 8.65 0.78
C GLY A 56 -11.20 9.08 2.23
N ARG A 57 -11.65 8.17 3.10
CA ARG A 57 -11.68 8.41 4.55
C ARG A 57 -10.23 8.62 4.99
N LYS A 58 -9.91 9.78 5.61
CA LYS A 58 -8.56 10.20 6.00
C LYS A 58 -7.69 9.01 6.40
N THR A 59 -6.54 8.84 5.76
CA THR A 59 -5.50 7.92 6.22
C THR A 59 -5.27 8.21 7.70
N LYS A 60 -5.54 7.22 8.55
CA LYS A 60 -5.23 7.29 9.98
C LYS A 60 -3.74 7.64 10.05
N PHE A 61 -3.49 8.85 10.53
CA PHE A 61 -2.23 9.58 10.63
C PHE A 61 -0.97 8.78 10.26
N ALA A 62 -0.18 9.30 9.30
CA ALA A 62 1.13 8.75 8.92
C ALA A 62 2.09 8.63 10.13
N SER A 63 1.83 9.41 11.20
CA SER A 63 2.40 9.20 12.52
C SER A 63 1.35 8.53 13.42
N PRO A 64 1.61 7.35 14.01
CA PRO A 64 0.71 6.80 15.01
C PRO A 64 0.55 7.82 16.16
N LEU A 65 -0.67 7.95 16.66
CA LEU A 65 -0.94 8.72 17.87
C LEU A 65 0.05 8.29 18.95
N LYS A 66 0.76 9.24 19.55
CA LYS A 66 1.72 8.95 20.62
C LYS A 66 0.99 8.19 21.73
N PHE A 67 1.40 6.96 22.02
CA PHE A 67 0.85 6.19 23.12
C PHE A 67 1.06 6.96 24.42
N GLN A 68 -0.04 7.37 25.06
CA GLN A 68 -0.01 7.99 26.37
C GLN A 68 -0.37 6.94 27.41
N ILE A 69 0.61 6.51 28.20
CA ILE A 69 0.39 5.63 29.34
C ILE A 69 0.05 6.49 30.56
N ARG A 70 -1.05 6.16 31.25
CA ARG A 70 -1.38 6.79 32.53
C ARG A 70 -0.48 6.18 33.61
N VAL A 71 0.21 7.04 34.34
CA VAL A 71 1.09 6.67 35.47
C VAL A 71 0.65 7.45 36.70
N THR A 72 0.98 6.93 37.87
CA THR A 72 0.78 7.63 39.15
C THR A 72 1.64 8.89 39.23
N LYS A 73 1.35 9.76 40.21
CA LYS A 73 2.11 10.99 40.42
C LYS A 73 3.58 10.69 40.77
N GLU A 74 3.81 9.69 41.62
CA GLU A 74 5.13 9.27 42.08
C GLU A 74 5.98 8.73 40.93
N GLU A 75 5.42 7.85 40.10
CA GLU A 75 6.10 7.32 38.91
C GLU A 75 6.47 8.45 37.93
N LYS A 76 5.58 9.43 37.75
CA LYS A 76 5.84 10.59 36.88
C LYS A 76 7.01 11.44 37.39
N GLU A 77 7.07 11.68 38.70
CA GLU A 77 8.17 12.41 39.34
C GLU A 77 9.47 11.63 39.21
N PHE A 78 9.45 10.32 39.49
CA PHE A 78 10.60 9.44 39.32
C PHE A 78 11.13 9.44 37.88
N LEU A 79 10.25 9.28 36.88
CA LEU A 79 10.61 9.33 35.46
C LEU A 79 11.28 10.65 35.08
N THR A 80 10.86 11.77 35.68
CA THR A 80 11.46 13.08 35.45
C THR A 80 12.88 13.13 36.00
N ILE A 81 13.09 12.68 37.24
CA ILE A 81 14.42 12.59 37.87
C ILE A 81 15.33 11.66 37.07
N ALA A 82 14.84 10.49 36.68
CA ALA A 82 15.60 9.49 35.94
C ALA A 82 16.05 9.99 34.56
N ARG A 83 15.20 10.75 33.86
CA ARG A 83 15.57 11.41 32.60
C ARG A 83 16.64 12.47 32.80
N ASN A 84 16.51 13.31 33.83
CA ASN A 84 17.52 14.34 34.16
C ASN A 84 18.88 13.71 34.48
N LYS A 85 18.88 12.57 35.16
CA LYS A 85 20.07 11.79 35.48
C LYS A 85 20.56 10.87 34.34
N LYS A 86 19.89 10.88 33.18
CA LYS A 86 20.19 10.06 32.01
C LYS A 86 20.31 8.56 32.33
N LEU A 87 19.44 8.05 33.20
CA LEU A 87 19.43 6.63 33.57
C LEU A 87 19.03 5.77 32.36
N ASN A 88 19.75 4.67 32.15
CA ASN A 88 19.41 3.68 31.14
C ASN A 88 18.47 2.62 31.75
N PHE A 89 17.18 2.75 31.46
CA PHE A 89 16.16 1.85 32.00
C PHE A 89 16.33 0.40 31.54
N ALA A 90 16.83 0.16 30.33
CA ALA A 90 17.02 -1.20 29.81
C ALA A 90 18.08 -1.95 30.61
N THR A 91 19.19 -1.30 30.97
CA THR A 91 20.23 -1.92 31.79
C THR A 91 19.77 -2.16 33.22
N LEU A 92 19.02 -1.22 33.80
CA LEU A 92 18.48 -1.37 35.16
C LEU A 92 17.45 -2.50 35.23
N MET A 93 16.57 -2.61 34.24
CA MET A 93 15.59 -3.69 34.16
C MET A 93 16.27 -5.06 34.05
N ASN A 94 17.32 -5.16 33.21
CA ASN A 94 18.10 -6.39 33.06
C ASN A 94 18.87 -6.78 34.34
N LEU A 95 19.31 -5.80 35.14
CA LEU A 95 19.96 -6.07 36.42
C LEU A 95 18.96 -6.54 37.47
N ALA A 96 17.80 -5.90 37.54
CA ALA A 96 16.72 -6.29 38.46
C ALA A 96 16.25 -7.73 38.18
N LEU A 97 16.01 -8.07 36.91
CA LEU A 97 15.59 -9.42 36.50
C LEU A 97 16.65 -10.52 36.72
N LYS A 98 17.93 -10.16 36.94
CA LYS A 98 19.02 -11.11 37.23
C LYS A 98 19.31 -11.23 38.72
N ALA A 99 18.79 -10.30 39.52
CA ALA A 99 18.95 -10.29 40.97
C ALA A 99 17.86 -11.11 41.67
N ASP A 100 16.75 -11.39 40.97
CA ASP A 100 15.75 -12.41 41.31
C ASP A 100 16.20 -13.82 40.88
#